data_AF-A0A351L568-F1
#
_entry.id   AF-A0A351L568-F1
#
_cell.length_a   1.000
_cell.length_b   1.000
_cell.length_c   1.000
_cell.angle_alpha   90.00
_cell.angle_beta   90.00
_cell.angle_gamma   90.00
#
_symmetry.space_group_name_H-M   'P 1'
#
loop_
_entity.id
_entity.type
_entity.pdbx_description
1 polymer ?
#
loop_
_entity_poly.entity_id
_entity_poly.type
_entity_poly.pdbx_seq_one_letter_code
_entity_poly.pdbx_strand_id
1 'polypeptide(L)'
;MNQIQTWNQGRVTIDLHQEIYEKLSDRYGNMTEFIDKLQFFNSHLAKDLDLYNISAYPDHVNKGIHVIGRNEDFGIFPYPNLALKCSQGKPCAEDLRKQFYRSIQLEREFEKKLNPAERNILQICPVYCHFQTRKPNDHFKQILFMHRVKSGLVLGDTKAGFSEEFCRVFGIPTLAEIKLKYRFALHLYLDAKKHRQLLKIQAVYLFKRLLKKGIKIWSLNQKNIMVDRHEETGQNKYIIIDPIADFFPPITPVYNALTSQLCE
;
A
#
# COMPACT_ATOMS: atom_id res chain seq x y z
N MET A 1 10.38 -2.07 20.60
CA MET A 1 9.75 -0.82 20.12
C MET A 1 10.28 -0.59 18.71
N ASN A 2 9.46 -0.53 17.66
CA ASN A 2 10.02 -0.30 16.31
C ASN A 2 10.52 1.14 16.26
N GLN A 3 11.82 1.34 16.37
CA GLN A 3 12.41 2.66 16.25
C GLN A 3 12.57 2.97 14.76
N ILE A 4 12.28 4.20 14.36
CA ILE A 4 12.61 4.68 13.01
C ILE A 4 13.93 5.40 13.14
N GLN A 5 14.90 5.01 12.32
CA GLN A 5 16.20 5.67 12.25
C GLN A 5 16.18 6.67 11.11
N THR A 6 16.38 7.95 11.41
CA THR A 6 16.41 9.03 10.43
C THR A 6 17.84 9.50 10.22
N TRP A 7 18.29 9.49 8.98
CA TRP A 7 19.58 10.02 8.55
C TRP A 7 19.40 11.27 7.70
N ASN A 8 20.25 12.27 7.91
CA ASN A 8 20.28 13.48 7.11
C ASN A 8 21.70 13.73 6.62
N GLN A 9 21.87 13.91 5.31
CA GLN A 9 23.15 14.25 4.68
C GLN A 9 22.93 15.32 3.61
N GLY A 10 23.32 16.56 3.94
CA GLY A 10 23.11 17.71 3.06
C GLY A 10 21.63 17.92 2.71
N ARG A 11 21.27 17.64 1.45
CA ARG A 11 19.89 17.79 0.93
C ARG A 11 19.09 16.48 0.92
N VAL A 12 19.63 15.42 1.49
CA VAL A 12 19.02 14.09 1.52
C VAL A 12 18.58 13.73 2.94
N THR A 13 17.38 13.17 3.06
CA THR A 13 16.82 12.58 4.27
C THR A 13 16.42 11.15 3.98
N ILE A 14 16.76 10.23 4.88
CA ILE A 14 16.38 8.81 4.78
C ILE A 14 15.77 8.39 6.11
N ASP A 15 14.61 7.75 6.05
CA ASP A 15 13.98 7.10 7.21
C ASP A 15 13.99 5.59 7.01
N LEU A 16 14.51 4.83 7.98
CA LEU A 16 14.63 3.38 7.93
C LEU A 16 13.87 2.72 9.08
N HIS A 17 13.23 1.59 8.79
CA HIS A 17 12.75 0.70 9.83
C HIS A 17 13.95 0.09 10.57
N GLN A 18 13.87 -0.08 11.90
CA GLN A 18 15.00 -0.54 12.73
C GLN A 18 15.66 -1.82 12.22
N GLU A 19 14.88 -2.85 11.90
CA GLU A 19 15.42 -4.13 11.40
C GLU A 19 16.21 -3.94 10.09
N ILE A 20 15.78 -3.00 9.24
CA ILE A 20 16.48 -2.68 8.00
C ILE A 20 17.76 -1.91 8.28
N TYR A 21 17.70 -0.98 9.23
CA TYR A 21 18.86 -0.23 9.66
C TYR A 21 19.96 -1.16 10.20
N GLU A 22 19.62 -2.12 11.04
CA GLU A 22 20.57 -3.10 11.60
C GLU A 22 21.21 -3.91 10.46
N LYS A 23 20.39 -4.47 9.57
CA LYS A 23 20.88 -5.23 8.39
C LYS A 23 21.76 -4.40 7.45
N LEU A 24 21.44 -3.13 7.23
CA LEU A 24 22.25 -2.24 6.39
C LEU A 24 23.55 -1.83 7.09
N SER A 25 23.52 -1.59 8.39
CA SER A 25 24.71 -1.25 9.19
C SER A 25 25.70 -2.42 9.18
N ASP A 26 25.21 -3.64 9.34
CA ASP A 26 26.06 -4.85 9.27
C ASP A 26 26.63 -5.06 7.86
N ARG A 27 25.85 -4.77 6.82
CA ARG A 27 26.25 -4.98 5.42
C ARG A 27 27.28 -3.97 4.93
N TYR A 28 27.10 -2.69 5.26
CA TYR A 28 27.92 -1.61 4.71
C TYR A 28 29.00 -1.12 5.68
N GLY A 29 28.86 -1.38 6.98
CA GLY A 29 29.71 -0.84 8.05
C GLY A 29 29.55 0.68 8.26
N ASN A 30 29.44 1.45 7.18
CA ASN A 30 29.22 2.88 7.14
C ASN A 30 27.99 3.23 6.27
N MET A 31 27.04 3.96 6.84
CA MET A 31 25.82 4.39 6.15
C MET A 31 26.08 5.38 5.00
N THR A 32 27.22 6.06 4.94
CA THR A 32 27.57 6.96 3.83
C THR A 32 27.61 6.23 2.49
N GLU A 33 28.20 5.02 2.44
CA GLU A 33 28.28 4.23 1.19
C GLU A 33 26.87 3.84 0.69
N PHE A 34 26.00 3.44 1.62
CA PHE A 34 24.60 3.16 1.32
C PHE A 34 23.88 4.40 0.75
N ILE A 35 24.10 5.57 1.35
CA ILE A 35 23.48 6.83 0.89
C ILE A 35 23.95 7.18 -0.53
N ASP A 36 25.25 7.04 -0.82
CA ASP A 36 25.80 7.34 -2.13
C ASP A 36 25.24 6.38 -3.20
N LYS A 37 25.17 5.07 -2.90
CA LYS A 37 24.53 4.07 -3.76
C LYS A 37 23.05 4.38 -4.00
N LEU A 38 22.32 4.81 -2.98
CA LEU A 38 20.91 5.15 -3.08
C LEU A 38 20.67 6.43 -3.92
N GLN A 39 21.55 7.42 -3.82
CA GLN A 39 21.50 8.62 -4.66
C GLN A 39 21.81 8.30 -6.14
N PHE A 40 22.80 7.44 -6.38
CA PHE A 40 23.10 6.95 -7.72
C PHE A 40 21.89 6.22 -8.32
N PHE A 41 21.28 5.34 -7.51
CA PHE A 41 20.08 4.62 -7.89
C PHE A 41 18.90 5.53 -8.26
N ASN A 42 18.61 6.55 -7.44
CA ASN A 42 17.57 7.53 -7.74
C ASN A 42 17.81 8.23 -9.09
N SER A 43 19.06 8.60 -9.36
CA SER A 43 19.46 9.25 -10.62
C SER A 43 19.32 8.32 -11.82
N HIS A 44 19.55 7.02 -11.64
CA HIS A 44 19.43 6.02 -12.69
C HIS A 44 17.96 5.68 -13.00
N LEU A 45 17.11 5.54 -11.97
CA LEU A 45 15.67 5.31 -12.14
C LEU A 45 15.00 6.35 -13.05
N ALA A 46 15.46 7.60 -12.99
CA ALA A 46 14.92 8.70 -13.79
C ALA A 46 15.32 8.65 -15.28
N LYS A 47 16.38 7.93 -15.63
CA LYS A 47 16.84 7.83 -17.03
C LYS A 47 16.05 6.80 -17.83
N ASP A 48 15.53 5.79 -17.14
CA ASP A 48 14.90 4.62 -17.72
C ASP A 48 13.41 4.53 -17.35
N LEU A 49 12.76 5.69 -17.21
CA LEU A 49 11.36 5.81 -16.75
C LEU A 49 10.42 4.89 -17.53
N ASP A 50 10.56 4.83 -18.85
CA ASP A 50 9.67 4.06 -19.73
C ASP A 50 9.75 2.55 -19.48
N LEU A 51 10.87 2.04 -18.96
CA LEU A 51 11.04 0.63 -18.61
C LEU A 51 10.34 0.26 -17.29
N TYR A 52 10.00 1.27 -16.48
CA TYR A 52 9.68 1.09 -15.06
C TYR A 52 8.32 1.67 -14.67
N ASN A 53 7.74 2.53 -15.50
CA ASN A 53 6.54 3.26 -15.18
C ASN A 53 5.29 2.37 -15.34
N ILE A 54 4.78 1.79 -14.25
CA ILE A 54 3.49 1.08 -14.23
C ILE A 54 2.34 2.08 -13.94
N SER A 55 2.51 3.37 -14.27
CA SER A 55 1.49 4.37 -13.90
C SER A 55 0.16 4.06 -14.57
N ALA A 56 -0.85 3.77 -13.76
CA ALA A 56 -2.23 3.59 -14.20
C ALA A 56 -2.99 4.91 -14.38
N TYR A 57 -2.30 6.07 -14.31
CA TYR A 57 -2.94 7.37 -14.24
C TYR A 57 -2.63 8.22 -15.49
N PRO A 58 -3.65 8.56 -16.29
CA PRO A 58 -3.49 9.43 -17.46
C PRO A 58 -3.37 10.93 -17.11
N ASP A 59 -3.52 11.31 -15.83
CA ASP A 59 -3.48 12.72 -15.41
C ASP A 59 -2.10 13.11 -14.86
N HIS A 60 -1.36 13.86 -15.68
CA HIS A 60 -0.01 14.34 -15.39
C HIS A 60 0.03 15.62 -14.54
N VAL A 61 -1.11 16.29 -14.33
CA VAL A 61 -1.16 17.61 -13.69
C VAL A 61 -1.09 17.50 -12.17
N ASN A 62 -1.83 16.55 -11.59
CA ASN A 62 -2.01 16.46 -10.13
C ASN A 62 -1.28 15.29 -9.45
N LYS A 63 -0.71 14.34 -10.20
CA LYS A 63 -0.10 13.14 -9.63
C LYS A 63 1.29 12.90 -10.18
N GLY A 64 2.30 13.39 -9.46
CA GLY A 64 3.71 13.14 -9.73
C GLY A 64 4.21 11.81 -9.17
N ILE A 65 3.35 10.79 -9.02
CA ILE A 65 3.69 9.52 -8.37
C ILE A 65 3.79 8.39 -9.39
N HIS A 66 4.90 7.68 -9.37
CA HIS A 66 5.22 6.56 -10.25
C HIS A 66 5.37 5.30 -9.39
N VAL A 67 4.66 4.23 -9.76
CA VAL A 67 4.89 2.90 -9.17
C VAL A 67 5.80 2.13 -10.09
N ILE A 68 6.97 1.77 -9.58
CA ILE A 68 8.00 1.07 -10.32
C ILE A 68 8.11 -0.36 -9.78
N GLY A 69 7.78 -1.33 -10.63
CA GLY A 69 7.98 -2.75 -10.38
C GLY A 69 9.12 -3.26 -11.23
N ARG A 70 10.29 -3.50 -10.63
CA ARG A 70 11.41 -4.17 -11.29
C ARG A 70 11.63 -5.53 -10.63
N ASN A 71 11.95 -6.54 -11.43
CA ASN A 71 12.35 -7.88 -10.98
C ASN A 71 13.87 -7.95 -10.70
N GLU A 72 14.51 -6.83 -10.43
CA GLU A 72 15.95 -6.77 -10.28
C GLU A 72 16.34 -6.55 -8.83
N ASP A 73 17.24 -7.40 -8.37
CA ASP A 73 17.97 -7.18 -7.13
C ASP A 73 18.90 -5.98 -7.34
N PHE A 74 18.53 -4.85 -6.75
CA PHE A 74 19.33 -3.65 -6.83
C PHE A 74 20.64 -3.77 -6.05
N GLY A 75 20.84 -4.83 -5.25
CA GLY A 75 22.03 -5.05 -4.43
C GLY A 75 22.23 -4.01 -3.32
N ILE A 76 21.36 -3.00 -3.23
CA ILE A 76 21.42 -1.90 -2.27
C ILE A 76 20.78 -2.31 -0.94
N PHE A 77 19.64 -2.99 -1.01
CA PHE A 77 18.84 -3.39 0.15
C PHE A 77 19.10 -4.85 0.52
N PRO A 78 18.86 -5.24 1.80
CA PRO A 78 18.95 -6.64 2.23
C PRO A 78 17.86 -7.53 1.61
N TYR A 79 16.83 -6.95 1.00
CA TYR A 79 15.75 -7.67 0.34
C TYR A 79 15.78 -7.42 -1.17
N PRO A 80 15.80 -8.48 -2.00
CA PRO A 80 15.86 -8.34 -3.46
C PRO A 80 14.48 -7.98 -4.07
N ASN A 81 13.38 -8.34 -3.41
CA ASN A 81 12.02 -8.22 -3.95
C ASN A 81 11.31 -6.96 -3.45
N LEU A 82 11.71 -5.80 -3.98
CA LEU A 82 11.15 -4.51 -3.61
C LEU A 82 10.23 -3.92 -4.69
N ALA A 83 9.19 -3.22 -4.24
CA ALA A 83 8.37 -2.34 -5.04
C ALA A 83 8.64 -0.90 -4.63
N LEU A 84 8.62 0.01 -5.60
CA LEU A 84 8.95 1.41 -5.39
C LEU A 84 7.74 2.28 -5.71
N LYS A 85 7.48 3.24 -4.83
CA LYS A 85 6.57 4.35 -5.10
C LYS A 85 7.39 5.64 -5.06
N CYS A 86 7.49 6.32 -6.19
CA CYS A 86 8.35 7.47 -6.37
C CYS A 86 7.49 8.72 -6.58
N SER A 87 7.82 9.85 -5.96
CA SER A 87 7.11 11.12 -6.09
C SER A 87 8.04 12.23 -6.59
N GLN A 88 7.59 13.01 -7.56
CA GLN A 88 8.25 14.22 -8.06
C GLN A 88 8.14 15.41 -7.09
N GLY A 89 7.43 15.27 -5.97
CA GLY A 89 7.27 16.34 -4.98
C GLY A 89 6.40 17.50 -5.45
N LYS A 90 5.47 17.24 -6.37
CA LYS A 90 4.49 18.24 -6.83
C LYS A 90 3.58 18.69 -5.67
N PRO A 91 3.15 19.96 -5.63
CA PRO A 91 2.10 20.41 -4.70
C PRO A 91 0.88 19.48 -4.82
N CYS A 92 0.30 19.09 -3.67
CA CYS A 92 -0.84 18.16 -3.58
C CYS A 92 -0.56 16.69 -3.96
N ALA A 93 0.66 16.32 -4.36
CA ALA A 93 1.05 14.91 -4.44
C ALA A 93 1.16 14.29 -3.04
N GLU A 94 0.95 12.97 -2.96
CA GLU A 94 1.03 12.21 -1.70
C GLU A 94 2.39 12.39 -1.02
N ASP A 95 2.34 12.52 0.31
CA ASP A 95 3.50 12.61 1.18
C ASP A 95 3.95 11.18 1.53
N LEU A 96 4.93 10.68 0.79
CA LEU A 96 5.43 9.31 0.95
C LEU A 96 6.11 9.11 2.31
N ARG A 97 6.65 10.17 2.91
CA ARG A 97 7.19 10.13 4.26
C ARG A 97 6.08 9.82 5.26
N LYS A 98 4.96 10.55 5.20
CA LYS A 98 3.80 10.22 6.06
C LYS A 98 3.34 8.77 5.83
N GLN A 99 3.37 8.28 4.59
CA GLN A 99 2.91 6.93 4.26
C GLN A 99 3.81 5.88 4.91
N PHE A 100 5.12 6.13 4.91
CA PHE A 100 6.09 5.32 5.63
C PHE A 100 5.77 5.20 7.13
N TYR A 101 5.64 6.32 7.83
CA TYR A 101 5.33 6.31 9.28
C TYR A 101 3.99 5.65 9.59
N ARG A 102 2.97 5.91 8.76
CA ARG A 102 1.62 5.37 8.94
C ARG A 102 1.56 3.86 8.69
N SER A 103 2.29 3.36 7.71
CA SER A 103 2.37 1.91 7.45
C SER A 103 3.01 1.17 8.62
N ILE A 104 4.10 1.70 9.19
CA ILE A 104 4.74 1.14 10.40
C ILE A 104 3.81 1.22 11.60
N GLN A 105 3.04 2.30 11.74
CA GLN A 105 2.02 2.39 12.80
C GLN A 105 0.96 1.31 12.64
N LEU A 106 0.40 1.15 11.43
CA LEU A 106 -0.63 0.16 11.14
C LEU A 106 -0.13 -1.27 11.35
N GLU A 107 1.12 -1.57 11.01
CA GLU A 107 1.75 -2.86 11.28
C GLU A 107 1.66 -3.22 12.77
N ARG A 108 2.08 -2.29 13.63
CA ARG A 108 1.97 -2.46 15.09
C ARG A 108 0.53 -2.57 15.57
N GLU A 109 -0.39 -1.84 14.94
CA GLU A 109 -1.81 -1.96 15.27
C GLU A 109 -2.33 -3.35 14.92
N PHE A 110 -1.94 -3.90 13.76
CA PHE A 110 -2.31 -5.25 13.34
C PHE A 110 -1.74 -6.28 14.30
N GLU A 111 -0.46 -6.18 14.64
CA GLU A 111 0.20 -7.06 15.61
C GLU A 111 -0.51 -7.07 16.96
N LYS A 112 -0.95 -5.91 17.46
CA LYS A 112 -1.55 -5.78 18.79
C LYS A 112 -3.04 -6.09 18.84
N LYS A 113 -3.79 -5.78 17.78
CA LYS A 113 -5.26 -5.76 17.81
C LYS A 113 -5.91 -6.90 17.01
N LEU A 114 -5.17 -7.56 16.11
CA LEU A 114 -5.66 -8.72 15.37
C LEU A 114 -5.23 -10.01 16.06
N ASN A 115 -6.10 -11.02 16.05
CA ASN A 115 -5.79 -12.34 16.56
C ASN A 115 -4.86 -13.12 15.59
N PRO A 116 -4.28 -14.27 15.99
CA PRO A 116 -3.37 -15.03 15.13
C PRO A 116 -3.96 -15.43 13.77
N ALA A 117 -5.23 -15.83 13.71
CA ALA A 117 -5.88 -16.21 12.45
C ALA A 117 -6.06 -15.00 11.52
N GLU A 118 -6.47 -13.86 12.07
CA GLU A 118 -6.60 -12.60 11.33
C GLU A 118 -5.25 -12.12 10.78
N ARG A 119 -4.19 -12.13 11.60
CA ARG A 119 -2.83 -11.71 11.20
C ARG A 119 -2.20 -12.62 10.15
N ASN A 120 -2.58 -13.91 10.13
CA ASN A 120 -2.06 -14.85 9.15
C ASN A 120 -2.57 -14.55 7.72
N ILE A 121 -3.79 -14.03 7.60
CA ILE A 121 -4.46 -13.83 6.30
C ILE A 121 -4.56 -12.35 5.88
N LEU A 122 -4.45 -11.40 6.82
CA LEU A 122 -4.45 -9.97 6.55
C LEU A 122 -3.17 -9.32 7.08
N GLN A 123 -2.46 -8.64 6.18
CA GLN A 123 -1.21 -7.97 6.48
C GLN A 123 -1.24 -6.53 5.98
N ILE A 124 -0.44 -5.66 6.60
CA ILE A 124 -0.07 -4.39 5.98
C ILE A 124 1.19 -4.63 5.15
N CYS A 125 1.29 -3.98 3.99
CA CYS A 125 2.50 -4.05 3.16
C CYS A 125 3.69 -3.48 3.96
N PRO A 126 4.74 -4.29 4.21
CA PRO A 126 5.92 -3.80 4.89
C PRO A 126 6.59 -2.68 4.09
N VAL A 127 6.92 -1.60 4.79
CA VAL A 127 7.70 -0.48 4.24
C VAL A 127 9.06 -0.45 4.91
N TYR A 128 10.12 -0.41 4.12
CA TYR A 128 11.47 -0.61 4.61
C TYR A 128 12.27 0.68 4.71
N CYS A 129 12.08 1.56 3.74
CA CYS A 129 12.85 2.79 3.59
C CYS A 129 12.00 3.88 2.96
N HIS A 130 12.14 5.10 3.46
CA HIS A 130 11.74 6.31 2.78
C HIS A 130 12.99 7.14 2.48
N PHE A 131 13.13 7.60 1.24
CA PHE A 131 14.17 8.50 0.77
C PHE A 131 13.55 9.82 0.33
N GLN A 132 14.18 10.94 0.69
CA GLN A 132 13.80 12.26 0.24
C GLN A 132 15.03 13.08 -0.15
N THR A 133 14.92 13.84 -1.24
CA THR A 133 15.96 14.76 -1.73
C THR A 133 15.37 16.14 -2.03
N ARG A 134 16.13 17.19 -1.68
CA ARG A 134 15.85 18.59 -2.04
C ARG A 134 16.79 19.11 -3.14
N LYS A 135 17.54 18.23 -3.81
CA LYS A 135 18.38 18.63 -4.96
C LYS A 135 17.47 19.07 -6.12
N PRO A 136 17.71 20.23 -6.77
CA PRO A 136 16.84 20.77 -7.82
C PRO A 136 16.68 19.83 -9.01
N ASN A 137 17.78 19.18 -9.43
CA ASN A 137 17.83 18.41 -10.67
C ASN A 137 17.34 16.95 -10.54
N ASP A 138 17.08 16.45 -9.33
CA ASP A 138 16.59 15.08 -9.15
C ASP A 138 15.14 14.97 -9.64
N HIS A 139 14.84 14.00 -10.51
CA HIS A 139 13.49 13.80 -11.03
C HIS A 139 12.51 13.35 -9.94
N PHE A 140 12.87 12.34 -9.16
CA PHE A 140 12.12 11.90 -7.99
C PHE A 140 12.65 12.60 -6.73
N LYS A 141 11.74 13.28 -6.04
CA LYS A 141 12.01 13.98 -4.77
C LYS A 141 11.78 13.11 -3.55
N GLN A 142 10.90 12.11 -3.66
CA GLN A 142 10.66 11.13 -2.61
C GLN A 142 10.56 9.73 -3.21
N ILE A 143 11.05 8.71 -2.50
CA ILE A 143 10.88 7.30 -2.86
C ILE A 143 10.50 6.52 -1.60
N LEU A 144 9.49 5.67 -1.72
CA LEU A 144 9.10 4.69 -0.72
C LEU A 144 9.43 3.29 -1.22
N PHE A 145 10.22 2.56 -0.44
CA PHE A 145 10.63 1.19 -0.71
C PHE A 145 9.76 0.23 0.11
N MET A 146 9.05 -0.65 -0.59
CA MET A 146 8.04 -1.55 0.00
C MET A 146 8.29 -2.99 -0.42
N HIS A 147 7.71 -3.94 0.30
CA HIS A 147 7.71 -5.33 -0.13
C HIS A 147 6.93 -5.50 -1.43
N ARG A 148 7.51 -6.22 -2.40
CA ARG A 148 6.79 -6.56 -3.63
C ARG A 148 5.85 -7.74 -3.39
N VAL A 149 4.56 -7.55 -3.69
CA VAL A 149 3.57 -8.63 -3.66
C VAL A 149 3.74 -9.51 -4.90
N LYS A 150 3.99 -10.82 -4.71
CA LYS A 150 4.37 -11.74 -5.79
C LYS A 150 3.31 -11.86 -6.88
N SER A 151 2.04 -12.06 -6.50
CA SER A 151 0.98 -12.29 -7.47
C SER A 151 0.63 -11.05 -8.31
N GLY A 152 0.92 -9.84 -7.78
CA GLY A 152 0.58 -8.57 -8.43
C GLY A 152 -0.92 -8.31 -8.60
N LEU A 153 -1.80 -9.20 -8.14
CA LEU A 153 -3.25 -9.09 -8.33
C LEU A 153 -3.87 -8.17 -7.28
N VAL A 154 -4.58 -7.12 -7.70
CA VAL A 154 -5.41 -6.31 -6.81
C VAL A 154 -6.77 -6.98 -6.57
N LEU A 155 -7.32 -6.85 -5.37
CA LEU A 155 -8.66 -7.36 -5.02
C LEU A 155 -9.74 -6.86 -5.99
N GLY A 156 -9.58 -5.63 -6.49
CA GLY A 156 -10.45 -5.00 -7.48
C GLY A 156 -10.61 -5.77 -8.79
N ASP A 157 -9.65 -6.63 -9.13
CA ASP A 157 -9.63 -7.39 -10.38
C ASP A 157 -9.99 -8.87 -10.16
N THR A 158 -10.27 -9.26 -8.92
CA THR A 158 -10.70 -10.62 -8.59
C THR A 158 -12.16 -10.85 -8.96
N LYS A 159 -12.50 -12.07 -9.41
CA LYS A 159 -13.90 -12.47 -9.65
C LYS A 159 -14.66 -12.78 -8.35
N ALA A 160 -13.96 -13.30 -7.34
CA ALA A 160 -14.57 -13.81 -6.10
C ALA A 160 -14.48 -12.84 -4.91
N GLY A 161 -13.67 -11.79 -4.99
CA GLY A 161 -13.39 -10.94 -3.84
C GLY A 161 -12.55 -11.66 -2.78
N PHE A 162 -12.84 -11.40 -1.51
CA PHE A 162 -12.24 -12.16 -0.42
C PHE A 162 -12.72 -13.63 -0.45
N SER A 163 -11.81 -14.54 -0.12
CA SER A 163 -12.09 -15.97 0.03
C SER A 163 -13.07 -16.22 1.17
N GLU A 164 -13.79 -17.34 1.10
CA GLU A 164 -14.75 -17.74 2.15
C GLU A 164 -14.08 -17.85 3.52
N GLU A 165 -12.87 -18.40 3.57
CA GLU A 165 -12.07 -18.45 4.79
C GLU A 165 -11.83 -17.05 5.37
N PHE A 166 -11.46 -16.08 4.53
CA PHE A 166 -11.23 -14.71 4.96
C PHE A 166 -12.51 -14.06 5.48
N CYS A 167 -13.62 -14.25 4.77
CA CYS A 167 -14.94 -13.79 5.18
C CYS A 167 -15.33 -14.33 6.56
N ARG A 168 -15.11 -15.64 6.79
CA ARG A 168 -15.37 -16.29 8.07
C ARG A 168 -14.48 -15.75 9.20
N VAL A 169 -13.17 -15.63 8.98
CA VAL A 169 -12.22 -15.17 10.00
C VAL A 169 -12.52 -13.74 10.46
N PHE A 170 -12.86 -12.84 9.53
CA PHE A 170 -13.20 -11.45 9.86
C PHE A 170 -14.69 -11.23 10.19
N GLY A 171 -15.52 -12.26 10.07
CA GLY A 171 -16.97 -12.16 10.24
C GLY A 171 -17.59 -11.11 9.31
N ILE A 172 -17.23 -11.15 8.03
CA ILE A 172 -17.74 -10.28 6.97
C ILE A 172 -18.47 -11.11 5.91
N PRO A 173 -19.49 -10.56 5.23
CA PRO A 173 -20.22 -11.31 4.22
C PRO A 173 -19.37 -11.55 2.95
N THR A 174 -19.61 -12.68 2.32
CA THR A 174 -19.16 -13.04 0.98
C THR A 174 -19.85 -12.18 -0.08
N LEU A 175 -19.32 -12.15 -1.30
CA LEU A 175 -19.98 -11.45 -2.41
C LEU A 175 -21.37 -12.02 -2.72
N ALA A 176 -21.57 -13.34 -2.56
CA ALA A 176 -22.85 -13.98 -2.76
C ALA A 176 -23.89 -13.48 -1.73
N GLU A 177 -23.51 -13.40 -0.46
CA GLU A 177 -24.37 -12.86 0.59
C GLU A 177 -24.67 -11.37 0.39
N ILE A 178 -23.68 -10.57 -0.04
CA ILE A 178 -23.89 -9.14 -0.31
C ILE A 178 -24.90 -8.94 -1.45
N LYS A 179 -24.83 -9.74 -2.52
CA LYS A 179 -25.77 -9.65 -3.65
C LYS A 179 -27.22 -9.86 -3.23
N LEU A 180 -27.47 -10.67 -2.20
CA LEU A 180 -28.81 -10.99 -1.71
C LEU A 180 -29.36 -9.96 -0.71
N LYS A 181 -28.52 -9.04 -0.21
CA LYS A 181 -28.96 -8.01 0.75
C LYS A 181 -29.70 -6.88 0.03
N TYR A 182 -31.02 -6.82 0.23
CA TYR A 182 -31.91 -5.81 -0.38
C TYR A 182 -31.45 -4.36 -0.19
N ARG A 183 -30.82 -4.03 0.96
CA ARG A 183 -30.29 -2.68 1.24
C ARG A 183 -29.28 -2.18 0.20
N PHE A 184 -28.63 -3.08 -0.56
CA PHE A 184 -27.71 -2.72 -1.64
C PHE A 184 -28.36 -2.77 -3.04
N ALA A 185 -29.63 -3.16 -3.17
CA ALA A 185 -30.29 -3.34 -4.46
C ALA A 185 -30.22 -2.08 -5.33
N LEU A 186 -30.48 -0.89 -4.75
CA LEU A 186 -30.38 0.38 -5.46
C LEU A 186 -28.94 0.70 -5.89
N HIS A 187 -27.94 0.44 -5.03
CA HIS A 187 -26.53 0.68 -5.35
C HIS A 187 -26.06 -0.22 -6.51
N LEU A 188 -26.54 -1.47 -6.54
CA LEU A 188 -26.23 -2.43 -7.60
C LEU A 188 -27.02 -2.19 -8.88
N TYR A 189 -28.18 -1.53 -8.78
CA TYR A 189 -28.97 -1.14 -9.95
C TYR A 189 -28.33 0.05 -10.68
N LEU A 190 -27.88 1.06 -9.94
CA LEU A 190 -27.34 2.32 -10.49
C LEU A 190 -25.90 2.21 -11.03
N ASP A 191 -25.07 1.30 -10.50
CA ASP A 191 -23.67 1.18 -10.93
C ASP A 191 -23.54 0.26 -12.17
N ALA A 192 -23.09 0.83 -13.29
CA ALA A 192 -22.81 0.09 -14.53
C ALA A 192 -21.74 -1.02 -14.34
N LYS A 193 -20.87 -0.89 -13.34
CA LYS A 193 -19.83 -1.86 -12.96
C LYS A 193 -20.21 -2.56 -11.65
N LYS A 194 -21.37 -3.23 -11.64
CA LYS A 194 -21.96 -3.96 -10.49
C LYS A 194 -20.94 -4.78 -9.69
N HIS A 195 -20.08 -5.54 -10.37
CA HIS A 195 -19.06 -6.38 -9.71
C HIS A 195 -18.04 -5.56 -8.89
N ARG A 196 -17.53 -4.47 -9.49
CA ARG A 196 -16.62 -3.54 -8.79
C ARG A 196 -17.28 -2.94 -7.56
N GLN A 197 -18.58 -2.67 -7.63
CA GLN A 197 -19.35 -2.13 -6.52
C GLN A 197 -19.52 -3.15 -5.39
N LEU A 198 -19.77 -4.42 -5.71
CA LEU A 198 -19.80 -5.49 -4.70
C LEU A 198 -18.46 -5.62 -3.96
N LEU A 199 -17.34 -5.56 -4.68
CA LEU A 199 -15.99 -5.59 -4.08
C LEU A 199 -15.74 -4.39 -3.15
N LYS A 200 -16.21 -3.19 -3.52
CA LYS A 200 -16.17 -2.01 -2.63
C LYS A 200 -16.95 -2.26 -1.35
N ILE A 201 -18.20 -2.73 -1.45
CA ILE A 201 -19.06 -3.04 -0.30
C ILE A 201 -18.39 -4.07 0.61
N GLN A 202 -17.81 -5.13 0.02
CA GLN A 202 -17.10 -6.17 0.77
C GLN A 202 -15.88 -5.60 1.52
N ALA A 203 -15.10 -4.73 0.88
CA ALA A 203 -13.98 -4.04 1.51
C ALA A 203 -14.44 -3.10 2.64
N VAL A 204 -15.59 -2.41 2.49
CA VAL A 204 -16.16 -1.57 3.55
C VAL A 204 -16.49 -2.39 4.80
N TYR A 205 -17.03 -3.62 4.66
CA TYR A 205 -17.25 -4.51 5.81
C TYR A 205 -15.94 -4.81 6.56
N LEU A 206 -14.86 -5.12 5.84
CA LEU A 206 -13.54 -5.33 6.45
C LEU A 206 -13.08 -4.08 7.21
N PHE A 207 -13.12 -2.90 6.59
CA PHE A 207 -12.66 -1.67 7.24
C PHE A 207 -13.51 -1.29 8.45
N LYS A 208 -14.82 -1.54 8.46
CA LYS A 208 -15.66 -1.38 9.65
C LYS A 208 -15.26 -2.35 10.76
N ARG A 209 -14.92 -3.60 10.44
CA ARG A 209 -14.40 -4.57 11.43
C ARG A 209 -13.08 -4.11 12.04
N LEU A 210 -12.15 -3.64 11.21
CA LEU A 210 -10.88 -3.07 11.66
C LEU A 210 -11.10 -1.82 12.53
N LEU A 211 -12.01 -0.92 12.13
CA LEU A 211 -12.34 0.28 12.89
C LEU A 211 -12.95 -0.06 14.26
N LYS A 212 -13.83 -1.06 14.35
CA LYS A 212 -14.38 -1.56 15.63
C LYS A 212 -13.29 -2.11 16.56
N LYS A 213 -12.18 -2.62 16.02
CA LYS A 213 -10.98 -3.00 16.77
C LYS A 213 -10.04 -1.82 17.06
N GLY A 214 -10.41 -0.61 16.66
CA GLY A 214 -9.64 0.61 16.83
C GLY A 214 -8.52 0.81 15.80
N ILE A 215 -8.51 0.08 14.68
CA ILE A 215 -7.55 0.21 13.59
C ILE A 215 -8.15 1.15 12.53
N LYS A 216 -7.51 2.30 12.26
CA LYS A 216 -8.08 3.36 11.41
C LYS A 216 -7.44 3.42 10.03
N ILE A 217 -8.09 2.82 9.03
CA ILE A 217 -7.70 2.91 7.61
C ILE A 217 -8.78 3.69 6.86
N TRP A 218 -8.44 4.91 6.41
CA TRP A 218 -9.41 5.87 5.87
C TRP A 218 -9.78 5.64 4.39
N SER A 219 -9.14 4.67 3.73
CA SER A 219 -9.35 4.43 2.31
C SER A 219 -10.17 3.18 2.05
N LEU A 220 -11.44 3.42 1.73
CA LEU A 220 -12.45 2.41 1.48
C LEU A 220 -12.41 1.95 0.01
N ASN A 221 -11.24 1.50 -0.48
CA ASN A 221 -11.09 1.08 -1.88
C ASN A 221 -10.32 -0.24 -1.98
N GLN A 222 -10.97 -1.23 -2.57
CA GLN A 222 -10.44 -2.56 -2.84
C GLN A 222 -9.17 -2.54 -3.71
N LYS A 223 -8.91 -1.46 -4.46
CA LYS A 223 -7.69 -1.31 -5.26
C LYS A 223 -6.41 -1.24 -4.43
N ASN A 224 -6.53 -0.94 -3.13
CA ASN A 224 -5.40 -0.84 -2.22
C ASN A 224 -5.14 -2.15 -1.46
N ILE A 225 -5.83 -3.23 -1.84
CA ILE A 225 -5.67 -4.56 -1.27
C ILE A 225 -5.10 -5.44 -2.37
N MET A 226 -3.87 -5.90 -2.18
CA MET A 226 -3.25 -6.91 -3.03
C MET A 226 -3.61 -8.29 -2.51
N VAL A 227 -3.74 -9.26 -3.42
CA VAL A 227 -3.85 -10.67 -3.09
C VAL A 227 -2.47 -11.27 -3.27
N ASP A 228 -1.99 -12.03 -2.30
CA ASP A 228 -0.79 -12.85 -2.43
C ASP A 228 -1.18 -14.32 -2.27
N ARG A 229 -1.04 -15.10 -3.35
CA ARG A 229 -1.45 -16.50 -3.35
C ARG A 229 -0.23 -17.37 -3.11
N HIS A 230 -0.26 -18.15 -2.04
CA HIS A 230 0.80 -19.11 -1.76
C HIS A 230 0.82 -20.19 -2.85
N GLU A 231 1.97 -20.41 -3.47
CA GLU A 231 2.12 -21.32 -4.61
C GLU A 231 1.80 -22.77 -4.22
N GLU A 232 2.28 -23.22 -3.06
CA GLU A 232 2.11 -24.61 -2.61
C GLU A 232 0.73 -24.91 -2.01
N THR A 233 0.21 -24.04 -1.13
CA THR A 233 -1.04 -24.29 -0.40
C THR A 233 -2.26 -23.70 -1.12
N GLY A 234 -2.05 -22.84 -2.12
CA GLY A 234 -3.10 -22.12 -2.82
C GLY A 234 -3.84 -21.08 -1.96
N GLN A 235 -3.45 -20.89 -0.70
CA GLN A 235 -4.10 -19.95 0.23
C GLN A 235 -3.83 -18.50 -0.16
N ASN A 236 -4.87 -17.68 -0.06
CA ASN A 236 -4.77 -16.24 -0.32
C ASN A 236 -4.47 -15.49 0.98
N LYS A 237 -3.40 -14.70 0.96
CA LYS A 237 -3.14 -13.60 1.90
C LYS A 237 -3.58 -12.29 1.26
N TYR A 238 -4.05 -11.36 2.06
CA TYR A 238 -4.50 -10.05 1.61
C TYR A 238 -3.59 -8.99 2.23
N ILE A 239 -2.95 -8.20 1.38
CA ILE A 239 -1.94 -7.23 1.77
C ILE A 239 -2.51 -5.84 1.49
N ILE A 240 -2.77 -5.08 2.56
CA ILE A 240 -3.19 -3.69 2.44
C ILE A 240 -1.95 -2.83 2.18
N ILE A 241 -1.95 -2.12 1.06
CA ILE A 241 -1.00 -1.04 0.81
C ILE A 241 -1.67 0.22 1.37
N ASP A 242 -1.21 0.73 2.52
CA ASP A 242 -1.82 1.90 3.15
C ASP A 242 -1.77 3.08 2.18
N PRO A 243 -2.94 3.54 1.71
CA PRO A 243 -2.99 4.68 0.83
C PRO A 243 -3.08 5.92 1.72
N ILE A 244 -2.06 6.79 1.70
CA ILE A 244 -2.31 8.14 2.16
C ILE A 244 -3.19 8.76 1.10
N ALA A 245 -4.39 9.14 1.53
CA ALA A 245 -5.52 9.42 0.66
C ALA A 245 -5.10 10.17 -0.62
N ASP A 246 -5.40 9.56 -1.76
CA ASP A 246 -5.66 10.28 -3.00
C ASP A 246 -6.61 11.43 -2.64
N PHE A 247 -6.07 12.65 -2.57
CA PHE A 247 -6.86 13.88 -2.55
C PHE A 247 -7.52 14.03 -3.92
N PHE A 248 -8.54 13.21 -4.19
CA PHE A 248 -9.60 13.60 -5.11
C PHE A 248 -10.63 14.42 -4.34
N PRO A 249 -11.12 15.54 -4.89
CA PRO A 249 -12.33 16.18 -4.39
C PRO A 249 -13.49 15.16 -4.38
N PRO A 250 -14.44 15.33 -3.46
CA PRO A 250 -15.27 14.25 -2.97
C PRO A 250 -16.33 13.84 -3.99
N ILE A 251 -16.08 12.77 -4.73
CA ILE A 251 -17.15 11.82 -5.08
C ILE A 251 -17.11 10.60 -4.13
N THR A 252 -16.02 10.49 -3.34
CA THR A 252 -15.65 9.30 -2.57
C THR A 252 -16.07 9.31 -1.08
N PRO A 253 -16.04 10.44 -0.32
CA PRO A 253 -16.45 10.45 1.09
C PRO A 253 -17.94 10.21 1.29
N VAL A 254 -18.81 10.84 0.50
CA VAL A 254 -20.27 10.70 0.65
C VAL A 254 -20.72 9.30 0.26
N TYR A 255 -20.30 8.81 -0.90
CA TYR A 255 -20.67 7.46 -1.36
C TYR A 255 -20.16 6.37 -0.42
N ASN A 256 -18.93 6.51 0.09
CA ASN A 256 -18.38 5.54 1.04
C ASN A 256 -18.97 5.70 2.44
N ALA A 257 -19.34 6.90 2.87
CA ALA A 257 -20.07 7.12 4.11
C ALA A 257 -21.46 6.48 4.03
N LEU A 258 -22.18 6.68 2.93
CA LEU A 258 -23.48 6.04 2.67
C LEU A 258 -23.34 4.51 2.60
N THR A 259 -22.36 3.99 1.87
CA THR A 259 -22.10 2.55 1.82
C THR A 259 -21.74 2.00 3.21
N SER A 260 -20.94 2.76 4.00
CA SER A 260 -20.58 2.40 5.37
C SER A 260 -21.79 2.35 6.30
N GLN A 261 -22.74 3.27 6.16
CA GLN A 261 -24.02 3.23 6.89
C GLN A 261 -24.83 1.99 6.54
N LEU A 262 -24.83 1.55 5.28
CA LEU A 262 -25.54 0.33 4.87
C LEU A 262 -24.85 -0.97 5.33
N CYS A 263 -23.53 -0.94 5.55
CA CYS A 263 -22.74 -2.07 6.02
C CYS A 263 -22.83 -2.27 7.55
N GLU A 264 -24.02 -2.27 8.14
CA GLU A 264 -24.23 -2.69 9.55
C GLU A 264 -23.99 -4.19 9.77
#